data_AF-B4D8C7-F1
#
_entry.id   AF-B4D8C7-F1
#
_cell.length_a   1.000
_cell.length_b   1.000
_cell.length_c   1.000
_cell.angle_alpha   90.00
_cell.angle_beta   90.00
_cell.angle_gamma   90.00
#
_symmetry.space_group_name_H-M   'P 1'
#
loop_
_entity.id
_entity.type
_entity.pdbx_description
1 polymer ?
#
loop_
_entity_poly.entity_id
_entity_poly.type
_entity_poly.pdbx_seq_one_letter_code
_entity_poly.pdbx_strand_id
1 'polypeptide(L)'
;MAVRLGWQAVINVAFGVGCFLLAWAVFQRFCEREIEGPGAATRAVASVMVNSMGVRLRGPRVPRPWRDALAWKDFYFLWGGRVGFIIRTLAYGGALAFDGWGVATQGTAFATYSFGVQSFPLMSLAFSIDLSVMAARVFRTELRDQTFSTLAMLPCGVRDIVHRKVWGCFLAAAPGAFCSLGIQILFLAFVPDSTLSGTNMSTHTIWGIQVATSWLGRVFVIVLIAWLSLYMKRGALPAGWFLSFVASTLVSIIAMLILTATSFAFMRGSPVLIVYGLPAITAIVGLFVSWILYVQGVQRLQSLAGEE
;
A
#
# COMPACT_ATOMS: atom_id res chain seq x y z
N MET A 1 43.83 7.94 1.65
CA MET A 1 42.52 7.64 2.28
C MET A 1 41.59 8.86 2.33
N ALA A 2 42.09 10.07 2.68
CA ALA A 2 41.30 11.30 2.76
C ALA A 2 40.60 11.75 1.44
N VAL A 3 41.22 11.54 0.27
CA VAL A 3 40.65 11.94 -1.04
C VAL A 3 39.37 11.16 -1.38
N ARG A 4 39.26 9.89 -0.96
CA ARG A 4 38.05 9.07 -1.19
C ARG A 4 36.87 9.49 -0.30
N LEU A 5 37.15 9.93 0.93
CA LEU A 5 36.15 10.47 1.86
C LEU A 5 35.57 11.81 1.36
N GLY A 6 36.40 12.70 0.83
CA GLY A 6 35.94 13.97 0.25
C GLY A 6 35.02 13.76 -0.95
N TRP A 7 35.36 12.83 -1.85
CA TRP A 7 34.53 12.54 -3.03
C TRP A 7 33.17 11.93 -2.67
N GLN A 8 33.12 11.04 -1.68
CA GLN A 8 31.87 10.47 -1.16
C GLN A 8 30.98 11.55 -0.52
N ALA A 9 31.57 12.47 0.25
CA ALA A 9 30.83 13.57 0.85
C ALA A 9 30.22 14.49 -0.21
N VAL A 10 30.97 14.82 -1.27
CA VAL A 10 30.48 15.65 -2.38
C VAL A 10 29.33 14.96 -3.12
N ILE A 11 29.43 13.66 -3.39
CA ILE A 11 28.34 12.91 -4.05
C ILE A 11 27.09 12.87 -3.17
N ASN A 12 27.24 12.61 -1.87
CA ASN A 12 26.11 12.55 -0.94
C ASN A 12 25.41 13.91 -0.79
N VAL A 13 26.17 15.00 -0.75
CA VAL A 13 25.63 16.37 -0.70
C VAL A 13 24.94 16.72 -2.03
N ALA A 14 25.56 16.41 -3.17
CA ALA A 14 24.96 16.63 -4.49
C ALA A 14 23.64 15.84 -4.65
N PHE A 15 23.63 14.59 -4.19
CA PHE A 15 22.44 13.74 -4.19
C PHE A 15 21.36 14.30 -3.26
N GLY A 16 21.73 14.75 -2.05
CA GLY A 16 20.83 15.39 -1.10
C GLY A 16 20.19 16.66 -1.64
N VAL A 17 20.98 17.54 -2.29
CA VAL A 17 20.47 18.73 -2.96
C VAL A 17 19.56 18.36 -4.12
N GLY A 18 19.91 17.34 -4.92
CA GLY A 18 19.05 16.82 -5.97
C GLY A 18 17.71 16.31 -5.45
N CYS A 19 17.71 15.52 -4.37
CA CYS A 19 16.50 15.07 -3.68
C CYS A 19 15.69 16.23 -3.11
N PHE A 20 16.34 17.24 -2.53
CA PHE A 20 15.67 18.43 -2.01
C PHE A 20 14.99 19.24 -3.12
N LEU A 21 15.67 19.49 -4.24
CA LEU A 21 15.11 20.21 -5.38
C LEU A 21 13.97 19.43 -6.03
N LEU A 22 14.09 18.10 -6.14
CA LEU A 22 12.99 17.23 -6.59
C LEU A 22 11.81 17.31 -5.62
N ALA A 23 12.05 17.21 -4.32
CA ALA A 23 11.01 17.34 -3.31
C ALA A 23 10.35 18.72 -3.38
N TRP A 24 11.12 19.79 -3.57
CA TRP A 24 10.63 21.16 -3.72
C TRP A 24 9.75 21.33 -4.97
N ALA A 25 10.20 20.85 -6.12
CA ALA A 25 9.45 20.92 -7.38
C ALA A 25 8.15 20.09 -7.31
N VAL A 26 8.20 18.93 -6.66
CA VAL A 26 7.03 18.09 -6.36
C VAL A 26 6.09 18.83 -5.41
N PHE A 27 6.61 19.42 -4.34
CA PHE A 27 5.84 20.12 -3.32
C PHE A 27 5.06 21.31 -3.89
N GLN A 28 5.69 22.18 -4.68
CA GLN A 28 5.00 23.29 -5.34
C GLN A 28 3.85 22.77 -6.21
N ARG A 29 4.09 21.76 -7.05
CA ARG A 29 3.06 21.19 -7.92
C ARG A 29 1.86 20.59 -7.16
N PHE A 30 2.09 19.99 -6.00
CA PHE A 30 1.02 19.35 -5.22
C PHE A 30 0.32 20.30 -4.25
N CYS A 31 0.99 21.34 -3.73
CA CYS A 31 0.41 22.32 -2.81
C CYS A 31 -0.28 23.48 -3.53
N GLU A 32 0.22 23.92 -4.69
CA GLU A 32 -0.37 25.01 -5.47
C GLU A 32 -1.73 24.60 -6.09
N ARG A 33 -1.94 23.29 -6.29
CA ARG A 33 -3.21 22.71 -6.75
C ARG A 33 -4.34 22.71 -5.71
N GLU A 34 -4.09 22.96 -4.43
CA GLU A 34 -5.18 23.12 -3.44
C GLU A 34 -5.89 24.48 -3.53
N ILE A 35 -5.31 25.46 -4.25
CA ILE A 35 -5.84 26.83 -4.36
C ILE A 35 -6.92 26.93 -5.45
N GLU A 36 -6.94 26.03 -6.44
CA GLU A 36 -7.99 25.97 -7.46
C GLU A 36 -9.17 25.11 -6.96
N GLY A 37 -10.36 25.73 -6.87
CA GLY A 37 -11.53 25.22 -6.16
C GLY A 37 -12.06 23.82 -6.54
N PRO A 38 -13.10 23.35 -5.81
CA PRO A 38 -13.61 21.98 -5.92
C PRO A 38 -14.03 21.66 -7.37
N GLY A 39 -13.46 20.60 -7.94
CA GLY A 39 -13.67 20.18 -9.33
C GLY A 39 -12.74 20.79 -10.39
N ALA A 40 -11.77 21.64 -10.03
CA ALA A 40 -10.72 22.10 -10.95
C ALA A 40 -9.66 21.01 -11.20
N ALA A 41 -9.27 20.26 -10.17
CA ALA A 41 -8.28 19.18 -10.27
C ALA A 41 -8.69 18.06 -11.25
N THR A 42 -9.98 17.68 -11.27
CA THR A 42 -10.54 16.69 -12.19
C THR A 42 -10.60 17.21 -13.63
N ARG A 43 -10.82 18.53 -13.82
CA ARG A 43 -10.85 19.19 -15.13
C ARG A 43 -9.45 19.45 -15.70
N ALA A 44 -8.48 19.84 -14.86
CA ALA A 44 -7.12 20.19 -15.27
C ALA A 44 -6.33 18.97 -15.80
N VAL A 45 -6.60 17.76 -15.30
CA VAL A 45 -5.97 16.53 -15.83
C VAL A 45 -6.50 16.17 -17.22
N ALA A 46 -7.76 16.52 -17.54
CA ALA A 46 -8.37 16.20 -18.83
C ALA A 46 -8.13 17.25 -19.92
N SER A 47 -7.93 18.53 -19.57
CA SER A 47 -7.87 19.58 -20.61
C SER A 47 -6.46 20.09 -20.91
N VAL A 48 -5.62 20.42 -19.94
CA VAL A 48 -4.28 20.99 -20.20
C VAL A 48 -3.36 20.79 -19.00
N MET A 49 -2.27 20.03 -19.16
CA MET A 49 -1.14 20.13 -18.22
C MET A 49 -0.35 21.38 -18.61
N VAL A 50 -0.50 22.45 -17.83
CA VAL A 50 0.40 23.60 -17.91
C VAL A 50 1.64 23.24 -17.10
N ASN A 51 2.80 23.12 -17.77
CA ASN A 51 4.07 22.97 -17.07
C ASN A 51 4.45 24.30 -16.38
N SER A 52 5.35 24.26 -15.39
CA SER A 52 5.88 25.45 -14.70
C SER A 52 6.53 26.49 -15.64
N MET A 53 6.81 26.12 -16.88
CA MET A 53 7.31 26.99 -17.96
C MET A 53 6.20 27.54 -18.88
N GLY A 54 4.92 27.44 -18.50
CA GLY A 54 3.79 27.97 -19.30
C GLY A 54 3.47 27.18 -20.58
N VAL A 55 4.19 26.09 -20.85
CA VAL A 55 3.95 25.23 -22.02
C VAL A 55 2.66 24.43 -21.79
N ARG A 56 1.66 24.68 -22.64
CA ARG A 56 0.39 23.94 -22.69
C ARG A 56 0.63 22.59 -23.35
N LEU A 57 0.99 21.58 -22.56
CA LEU A 57 1.02 20.21 -23.06
C LEU A 57 -0.44 19.72 -23.17
N ARG A 58 -0.83 19.27 -24.36
CA ARG A 58 -2.10 18.57 -24.55
C ARG A 58 -2.12 17.41 -23.56
N GLY A 59 -3.14 17.40 -22.69
CA GLY A 59 -3.35 16.30 -21.76
C GLY A 59 -3.41 14.97 -22.53
N PRO A 60 -2.97 13.85 -21.92
CA PRO A 60 -3.10 12.55 -22.54
C PRO A 60 -4.55 12.32 -22.95
N ARG A 61 -4.78 11.92 -24.22
CA ARG A 61 -6.13 11.64 -24.73
C ARG A 61 -6.78 10.59 -23.83
N VAL A 62 -7.82 11.00 -23.12
CA VAL A 62 -8.61 10.14 -22.26
C VAL A 62 -9.39 9.16 -23.16
N PRO A 63 -9.17 7.84 -23.04
CA PRO A 63 -9.81 6.86 -23.92
C PRO A 63 -11.31 6.76 -23.65
N ARG A 64 -12.07 6.03 -24.47
CA ARG A 64 -13.49 5.81 -24.20
C ARG A 64 -13.69 5.11 -22.84
N PRO A 65 -14.77 5.43 -22.10
CA PRO A 65 -15.12 4.73 -20.88
C PRO A 65 -15.24 3.21 -21.08
N TRP A 66 -14.83 2.45 -20.08
CA TRP A 66 -15.02 1.00 -20.05
C TRP A 66 -16.47 0.63 -19.69
N ARG A 67 -16.79 -0.67 -19.66
CA ARG A 67 -18.10 -1.18 -19.20
C ARG A 67 -18.45 -0.68 -17.79
N ASP A 68 -17.44 -0.56 -16.91
CA ASP A 68 -17.58 0.09 -15.62
C ASP A 68 -17.03 1.52 -15.69
N ALA A 69 -17.95 2.46 -15.91
CA ALA A 69 -17.61 3.88 -16.03
C ALA A 69 -17.07 4.47 -14.71
N LEU A 70 -17.46 3.91 -13.56
CA LEU A 70 -17.05 4.44 -12.26
C LEU A 70 -15.59 4.06 -11.96
N ALA A 71 -15.24 2.79 -12.14
CA ALA A 71 -13.85 2.32 -12.02
C ALA A 71 -12.94 3.02 -13.03
N TRP A 72 -13.42 3.20 -14.27
CA TRP A 72 -12.69 3.93 -15.31
C TRP A 72 -12.42 5.38 -14.91
N LYS A 73 -13.43 6.09 -14.39
CA LYS A 73 -13.27 7.48 -13.91
C LYS A 73 -12.21 7.55 -12.82
N ASP A 74 -12.32 6.71 -11.79
CA ASP A 74 -11.37 6.75 -10.67
C ASP A 74 -9.94 6.39 -11.14
N PHE A 75 -9.80 5.41 -12.03
CA PHE A 75 -8.48 5.08 -12.60
C PHE A 75 -7.83 6.26 -13.33
N TYR A 76 -8.52 6.92 -14.25
CA TYR A 76 -7.94 8.01 -15.04
C TYR A 76 -7.78 9.31 -14.26
N PHE A 77 -8.77 9.67 -13.44
CA PHE A 77 -8.81 10.99 -12.77
C PHE A 77 -8.21 10.98 -11.37
N LEU A 78 -8.41 9.92 -10.58
CA LEU A 78 -7.89 9.84 -9.20
C LEU A 78 -6.47 9.28 -9.18
N TRP A 79 -6.18 8.28 -10.01
CA TRP A 79 -4.90 7.55 -9.98
C TRP A 79 -3.92 7.88 -11.10
N GLY A 80 -4.29 8.79 -12.01
CA GLY A 80 -3.44 9.27 -13.11
C GLY A 80 -3.46 8.41 -14.38
N GLY A 81 -4.39 7.45 -14.46
CA GLY A 81 -4.61 6.59 -15.63
C GLY A 81 -3.36 5.82 -16.05
N ARG A 82 -3.14 5.75 -17.37
CA ARG A 82 -1.97 5.06 -17.95
C ARG A 82 -0.64 5.64 -17.50
N VAL A 83 -0.55 6.96 -17.35
CA VAL A 83 0.70 7.62 -16.93
C VAL A 83 1.01 7.27 -15.47
N GLY A 84 0.01 7.37 -14.59
CA GLY A 84 0.17 6.94 -13.19
C GLY A 84 0.52 5.46 -13.05
N PHE A 85 -0.04 4.60 -13.91
CA PHE A 85 0.30 3.19 -13.98
C PHE A 85 1.76 2.98 -14.38
N ILE A 86 2.21 3.61 -15.48
CA ILE A 86 3.61 3.52 -15.96
C ILE A 86 4.58 4.03 -14.91
N ILE A 87 4.29 5.17 -14.27
CA ILE A 87 5.15 5.74 -13.22
C ILE A 87 5.29 4.74 -12.05
N ARG A 88 4.19 4.13 -11.60
CA ARG A 88 4.27 3.10 -10.55
C ARG A 88 5.06 1.89 -11.01
N THR A 89 4.84 1.39 -12.22
CA THR A 89 5.62 0.27 -12.78
C THR A 89 7.11 0.60 -12.82
N LEU A 90 7.49 1.80 -13.25
CA LEU A 90 8.89 2.23 -13.26
C LEU A 90 9.45 2.45 -11.86
N ALA A 91 8.65 2.96 -10.92
CA ALA A 91 9.09 3.17 -9.54
C ALA A 91 9.33 1.84 -8.81
N TYR A 92 8.35 0.93 -8.82
CA TYR A 92 8.47 -0.38 -8.19
C TYR A 92 9.48 -1.28 -8.93
N GLY A 93 9.37 -1.36 -10.25
CA GLY A 93 10.26 -2.15 -11.09
C GLY A 93 11.69 -1.61 -11.10
N GLY A 94 11.86 -0.29 -11.13
CA GLY A 94 13.17 0.37 -11.06
C GLY A 94 13.84 0.19 -9.70
N ALA A 95 13.08 0.27 -8.60
CA ALA A 95 13.61 -0.03 -7.26
C ALA A 95 14.09 -1.48 -7.16
N LEU A 96 13.30 -2.43 -7.68
CA LEU A 96 13.71 -3.85 -7.75
C LEU A 96 14.92 -4.07 -8.65
N ALA A 97 14.97 -3.42 -9.81
CA ALA A 97 16.08 -3.54 -10.75
C ALA A 97 17.38 -2.96 -10.18
N PHE A 98 17.30 -1.82 -9.49
CA PHE A 98 18.43 -1.19 -8.82
C PHE A 98 19.00 -2.09 -7.71
N ASP A 99 18.12 -2.65 -6.90
CA ASP A 99 18.52 -3.53 -5.81
C ASP A 99 19.10 -4.85 -6.37
N GLY A 100 18.47 -5.43 -7.40
CA GLY A 100 18.97 -6.61 -8.10
C GLY A 100 20.31 -6.39 -8.82
N TRP A 101 20.55 -5.18 -9.34
CA TRP A 101 21.85 -4.79 -9.89
C TRP A 101 22.95 -4.84 -8.82
N GLY A 102 22.67 -4.36 -7.60
CA GLY A 102 23.59 -4.45 -6.48
C GLY A 102 24.03 -5.89 -6.19
N VAL A 103 23.10 -6.83 -6.24
CA VAL A 103 23.36 -8.27 -6.06
C VAL A 103 24.20 -8.84 -7.19
N ALA A 104 23.84 -8.53 -8.44
CA ALA A 104 24.55 -9.01 -9.62
C ALA A 104 26.04 -8.61 -9.60
N THR A 105 26.36 -7.44 -9.06
CA THR A 105 27.76 -6.98 -8.92
C THR A 105 28.55 -7.70 -7.83
N GLN A 106 27.88 -8.28 -6.83
CA GLN A 106 28.54 -9.02 -5.73
C GLN A 106 28.74 -10.50 -6.06
N GLY A 107 27.91 -11.10 -6.92
CA GLY A 107 28.15 -12.42 -7.52
C GLY A 107 28.20 -13.63 -6.57
N THR A 108 27.77 -13.49 -5.30
CA THR A 108 27.79 -14.59 -4.32
C THR A 108 26.38 -15.10 -4.01
N ALA A 109 26.25 -16.40 -3.73
CA ALA A 109 24.97 -16.99 -3.29
C ALA A 109 24.44 -16.34 -1.99
N PHE A 110 25.35 -15.87 -1.13
CA PHE A 110 25.02 -15.09 0.07
C PHE A 110 24.38 -13.73 -0.29
N ALA A 111 24.81 -13.09 -1.39
CA ALA A 111 24.22 -11.84 -1.85
C ALA A 111 22.76 -12.02 -2.31
N THR A 112 22.44 -13.15 -2.97
CA THR A 112 21.06 -13.46 -3.41
C THR A 112 20.09 -13.71 -2.25
N TYR A 113 20.55 -14.40 -1.20
CA TYR A 113 19.74 -14.56 0.02
C TYR A 113 19.56 -13.23 0.75
N SER A 114 20.65 -12.47 0.89
CA SER A 114 20.64 -11.14 1.55
C SER A 114 19.73 -10.14 0.83
N PHE A 115 19.65 -10.22 -0.49
CA PHE A 115 18.70 -9.47 -1.31
C PHE A 115 17.27 -9.75 -0.88
N GLY A 116 16.82 -11.01 -0.97
CA GLY A 116 15.44 -11.34 -0.63
C GLY A 116 15.06 -10.94 0.80
N VAL A 117 15.97 -11.09 1.77
CA VAL A 117 15.72 -10.68 3.17
C VAL A 117 15.58 -9.15 3.33
N GLN A 118 16.33 -8.34 2.58
CA GLN A 118 16.27 -6.87 2.68
C GLN A 118 15.19 -6.25 1.77
N SER A 119 15.05 -6.74 0.55
CA SER A 119 14.09 -6.24 -0.45
C SER A 119 12.65 -6.59 -0.08
N PHE A 120 12.41 -7.77 0.50
CA PHE A 120 11.08 -8.23 0.93
C PHE A 120 10.35 -7.22 1.83
N PRO A 121 10.89 -6.83 3.01
CA PRO A 121 10.20 -5.93 3.92
C PRO A 121 10.09 -4.52 3.35
N LEU A 122 11.11 -4.03 2.64
CA LEU A 122 11.10 -2.68 2.05
C LEU A 122 10.01 -2.55 0.98
N MET A 123 9.93 -3.51 0.06
CA MET A 123 8.93 -3.48 -1.01
C MET A 123 7.52 -3.72 -0.47
N SER A 124 7.39 -4.59 0.54
CA SER A 124 6.16 -4.79 1.30
C SER A 124 5.66 -3.51 1.97
N LEU A 125 6.56 -2.76 2.60
CA LEU A 125 6.26 -1.49 3.28
C LEU A 125 5.91 -0.39 2.28
N ALA A 126 6.70 -0.23 1.21
CA ALA A 126 6.41 0.73 0.15
C ALA A 126 5.02 0.51 -0.47
N PHE A 127 4.70 -0.74 -0.77
CA PHE A 127 3.38 -1.12 -1.28
C PHE A 127 2.26 -0.87 -0.27
N SER A 128 2.50 -1.16 1.02
CA SER A 128 1.52 -0.89 2.09
C SER A 128 1.22 0.62 2.21
N ILE A 129 2.24 1.48 2.09
CA ILE A 129 2.05 2.94 2.12
C ILE A 129 1.25 3.40 0.90
N ASP A 130 1.59 2.94 -0.31
CA ASP A 130 0.86 3.31 -1.53
C ASP A 130 -0.61 2.90 -1.44
N LEU A 131 -0.90 1.68 -0.97
CA LEU A 131 -2.29 1.25 -0.77
C LEU A 131 -3.01 2.04 0.32
N SER A 132 -2.31 2.43 1.38
CA SER A 132 -2.85 3.28 2.44
C SER A 132 -3.22 4.67 1.93
N VAL A 133 -2.37 5.26 1.08
CA VAL A 133 -2.66 6.52 0.39
C VAL A 133 -3.86 6.37 -0.53
N MET A 134 -3.95 5.24 -1.23
CA MET A 134 -5.09 4.97 -2.09
C MET A 134 -6.39 4.86 -1.28
N ALA A 135 -6.41 4.01 -0.25
CA ALA A 135 -7.55 3.80 0.64
C ALA A 135 -8.06 5.10 1.27
N ALA A 136 -7.16 5.96 1.73
CA ALA A 136 -7.50 7.25 2.35
C ALA A 136 -8.15 8.25 1.39
N ARG A 137 -8.03 8.05 0.07
CA ARG A 137 -8.56 8.95 -0.97
C ARG A 137 -9.80 8.40 -1.68
N VAL A 138 -10.04 7.08 -1.68
CA VAL A 138 -11.13 6.42 -2.44
C VAL A 138 -12.52 7.05 -2.25
N PHE A 139 -12.86 7.44 -1.01
CA PHE A 139 -14.14 8.08 -0.67
C PHE A 139 -14.01 9.54 -0.25
N ARG A 140 -12.80 9.94 0.17
CA ARG A 140 -12.57 11.25 0.76
C ARG A 140 -12.73 12.38 -0.26
N THR A 141 -12.41 12.14 -1.52
CA THR A 141 -12.62 13.11 -2.59
C THR A 141 -14.10 13.44 -2.77
N GLU A 142 -14.95 12.41 -2.81
CA GLU A 142 -16.39 12.57 -3.00
C GLU A 142 -17.09 13.17 -1.78
N LEU A 143 -16.62 12.83 -0.58
CA LEU A 143 -17.10 13.44 0.66
C LEU A 143 -16.72 14.92 0.76
N ARG A 144 -15.49 15.27 0.37
CA ARG A 144 -15.02 16.66 0.36
C ARG A 144 -15.79 17.51 -0.66
N ASP A 145 -16.06 16.95 -1.83
CA ASP A 145 -16.71 17.65 -2.93
C ASP A 145 -18.25 17.56 -2.89
N GLN A 146 -18.82 16.90 -1.86
CA GLN A 146 -20.25 16.64 -1.69
C GLN A 146 -20.91 15.98 -2.91
N THR A 147 -20.12 15.30 -3.75
CA THR A 147 -20.63 14.58 -4.93
C THR A 147 -21.18 13.21 -4.58
N PHE A 148 -21.06 12.77 -3.32
CA PHE A 148 -21.54 11.46 -2.90
C PHE A 148 -23.08 11.33 -3.03
N SER A 149 -23.85 12.39 -2.74
CA SER A 149 -25.31 12.39 -2.93
C SER A 149 -25.70 12.20 -4.40
N THR A 150 -24.99 12.86 -5.32
CA THR A 150 -25.21 12.66 -6.77
C THR A 150 -24.82 11.27 -7.24
N LEU A 151 -23.83 10.66 -6.59
CA LEU A 151 -23.40 9.29 -6.87
C LEU A 151 -24.46 8.28 -6.37
N ALA A 152 -25.09 8.55 -5.23
CA ALA A 152 -26.16 7.74 -4.68
C ALA A 152 -27.46 7.78 -5.51
N MET A 153 -27.65 8.78 -6.38
CA MET A 153 -28.79 8.82 -7.31
C MET A 153 -28.67 7.83 -8.48
N LEU A 154 -27.52 7.16 -8.65
CA LEU A 154 -27.38 6.11 -9.67
C LEU A 154 -28.33 4.95 -9.36
N PRO A 155 -28.88 4.26 -10.39
CA PRO A 155 -29.77 3.12 -10.20
C PRO A 155 -29.00 1.84 -9.80
N CYS A 156 -28.11 1.95 -8.82
CA CYS A 156 -27.34 0.85 -8.25
C CYS A 156 -27.15 1.08 -6.76
N GLY A 157 -27.18 0.02 -5.96
CA GLY A 157 -27.03 0.14 -4.51
C GLY A 157 -25.65 0.65 -4.09
N VAL A 158 -25.56 1.27 -2.91
CA VAL A 158 -24.31 1.80 -2.34
C VAL A 158 -23.18 0.75 -2.29
N ARG A 159 -23.51 -0.52 -2.07
CA ARG A 159 -22.54 -1.63 -2.09
C ARG A 159 -21.89 -1.82 -3.46
N ASP A 160 -22.69 -1.76 -4.53
CA ASP A 160 -22.16 -1.88 -5.89
C ASP A 160 -21.25 -0.70 -6.24
N ILE A 161 -21.61 0.49 -5.78
CA ILE A 161 -20.78 1.70 -5.92
C ILE A 161 -19.42 1.48 -5.22
N VAL A 162 -19.43 0.99 -3.98
CA VAL A 162 -18.21 0.67 -3.22
C VAL A 162 -17.35 -0.35 -3.98
N HIS A 163 -17.94 -1.45 -4.47
CA HIS A 163 -17.19 -2.47 -5.21
C HIS A 163 -16.55 -1.93 -6.49
N ARG A 164 -17.28 -1.12 -7.27
CA ARG A 164 -16.77 -0.50 -8.49
C ARG A 164 -15.62 0.49 -8.19
N LYS A 165 -15.70 1.24 -7.09
CA LYS A 165 -14.60 2.10 -6.63
C LYS A 165 -13.36 1.31 -6.21
N VAL A 166 -13.56 0.24 -5.45
CA VAL A 166 -12.48 -0.66 -5.05
C VAL A 166 -11.81 -1.29 -6.28
N TRP A 167 -12.58 -1.62 -7.32
CA TRP A 167 -12.04 -2.13 -8.57
C TRP A 167 -11.11 -1.13 -9.29
N GLY A 168 -11.49 0.15 -9.34
CA GLY A 168 -10.63 1.21 -9.87
C GLY A 168 -9.32 1.36 -9.09
N CYS A 169 -9.38 1.23 -7.76
CA CYS A 169 -8.21 1.23 -6.89
C CYS A 169 -7.32 -0.02 -7.12
N PHE A 170 -7.94 -1.20 -7.26
CA PHE A 170 -7.24 -2.45 -7.50
C PHE A 170 -6.41 -2.41 -8.79
N LEU A 171 -6.97 -1.89 -9.88
CA LEU A 171 -6.25 -1.70 -11.15
C LEU A 171 -5.06 -0.74 -11.01
N ALA A 172 -5.20 0.32 -10.22
CA ALA A 172 -4.11 1.26 -9.96
C ALA A 172 -3.00 0.68 -9.09
N ALA A 173 -3.34 -0.22 -8.16
CA ALA A 173 -2.41 -0.91 -7.27
C ALA A 173 -1.68 -2.09 -7.93
N ALA A 174 -2.16 -2.57 -9.08
CA ALA A 174 -1.65 -3.77 -9.73
C ALA A 174 -0.12 -3.80 -9.94
N PRO A 175 0.57 -2.71 -10.41
CA PRO A 175 2.02 -2.73 -10.56
C PRO A 175 2.76 -3.02 -9.26
N GLY A 176 2.35 -2.36 -8.17
CA GLY A 176 2.94 -2.57 -6.85
C GLY A 176 2.63 -3.95 -6.30
N ALA A 177 1.42 -4.47 -6.56
CA ALA A 177 1.02 -5.82 -6.16
C ALA A 177 1.87 -6.88 -6.87
N PHE A 178 2.06 -6.77 -8.18
CA PHE A 178 2.89 -7.69 -8.96
C PHE A 178 4.36 -7.64 -8.55
N CYS A 179 4.92 -6.45 -8.33
CA CYS A 179 6.31 -6.31 -7.91
C CYS A 179 6.53 -6.87 -6.50
N SER A 180 5.62 -6.56 -5.56
CA SER A 180 5.71 -7.05 -4.17
C SER A 180 5.45 -8.56 -4.06
N LEU A 181 4.52 -9.13 -4.84
CA LEU A 181 4.33 -10.58 -4.93
C LEU A 181 5.51 -11.26 -5.63
N GLY A 182 6.02 -10.67 -6.70
CA GLY A 182 7.14 -11.19 -7.46
C GLY A 182 8.37 -11.39 -6.59
N ILE A 183 8.76 -10.37 -5.81
CA ILE A 183 9.91 -10.49 -4.90
C ILE A 183 9.66 -11.52 -3.78
N GLN A 184 8.42 -11.64 -3.30
CA GLN A 184 8.05 -12.63 -2.27
C GLN A 184 8.14 -14.06 -2.78
N ILE A 185 7.66 -14.30 -4.00
CA ILE A 185 7.73 -15.61 -4.65
C ILE A 185 9.18 -15.96 -4.97
N LEU A 186 9.95 -15.01 -5.51
CA LEU A 186 11.38 -15.20 -5.77
C LEU A 186 12.13 -15.53 -4.48
N PHE A 187 11.89 -14.78 -3.40
CA PHE A 187 12.50 -15.08 -2.10
C PHE A 187 12.16 -16.49 -1.61
N LEU A 188 10.88 -16.90 -1.72
CA LEU A 188 10.46 -18.25 -1.33
C LEU A 188 11.13 -19.34 -2.17
N ALA A 189 11.40 -19.07 -3.46
CA ALA A 189 12.07 -20.01 -4.37
C ALA A 189 13.58 -20.15 -4.11
N PHE A 190 14.22 -19.10 -3.61
CA PHE A 190 15.67 -19.08 -3.34
C PHE A 190 16.04 -19.29 -1.86
N VAL A 191 15.06 -19.47 -0.97
CA VAL A 191 15.35 -19.72 0.44
C VAL A 191 15.99 -21.11 0.58
N PRO A 192 17.12 -21.25 1.30
CA PRO A 192 17.76 -22.55 1.47
C PRO A 192 16.85 -23.55 2.20
N ASP A 193 16.73 -24.75 1.62
CA ASP A 193 16.09 -25.89 2.24
C ASP A 193 16.86 -26.32 3.49
N SER A 194 16.43 -25.80 4.63
CA SER A 194 16.88 -26.25 5.93
C SER A 194 15.66 -26.63 6.75
N THR A 195 15.74 -27.75 7.46
CA THR A 195 14.80 -28.03 8.54
C THR A 195 15.25 -27.20 9.73
N LEU A 196 14.43 -26.23 10.14
CA LEU A 196 14.70 -25.45 11.33
C LEU A 196 14.75 -26.40 12.54
N SER A 197 15.93 -26.47 13.16
CA SER A 197 16.23 -27.32 14.31
C SER A 197 15.16 -27.15 15.38
N GLY A 198 14.39 -28.22 15.63
CA GLY A 198 13.28 -28.25 16.59
C GLY A 198 11.88 -28.34 15.97
N THR A 199 11.75 -28.48 14.65
CA THR A 199 10.45 -28.68 13.98
C THR A 199 10.48 -29.65 12.80
N ASN A 200 9.32 -30.29 12.57
CA ASN A 200 9.05 -31.08 11.37
C ASN A 200 8.58 -30.23 10.17
N MET A 201 8.68 -28.89 10.24
CA MET A 201 8.21 -27.99 9.18
C MET A 201 9.38 -27.52 8.31
N SER A 202 9.17 -27.55 6.99
CA SER A 202 10.16 -27.01 6.04
C SER A 202 10.26 -25.48 6.15
N THR A 203 11.44 -24.93 5.86
CA THR A 203 11.65 -23.47 5.81
C THR A 203 10.72 -22.80 4.79
N HIS A 204 10.42 -23.45 3.67
CA HIS A 204 9.44 -22.95 2.69
C HIS A 204 8.03 -22.83 3.27
N THR A 205 7.57 -23.81 4.06
CA THR A 205 6.23 -23.74 4.67
C THR A 205 6.11 -22.55 5.61
N ILE A 206 7.16 -22.30 6.39
CA ILE A 206 7.21 -21.18 7.34
C ILE A 206 7.16 -19.83 6.64
N TRP A 207 7.99 -19.62 5.62
CA TRP A 207 7.98 -18.38 4.85
C TRP A 207 6.71 -18.20 4.02
N GLY A 208 6.12 -19.28 3.52
CA GLY A 208 4.81 -19.25 2.87
C GLY A 208 3.71 -18.74 3.81
N ILE A 209 3.71 -19.18 5.08
CA ILE A 209 2.78 -18.67 6.10
C ILE A 209 3.02 -17.17 6.33
N GLN A 210 4.28 -16.72 6.46
CA GLN A 210 4.61 -15.30 6.65
C GLN A 210 4.17 -14.41 5.48
N VAL A 211 4.35 -14.90 4.25
CA VAL A 211 3.84 -14.22 3.05
C VAL A 211 2.33 -14.07 3.16
N ALA A 212 1.60 -15.16 3.39
CA ALA A 212 0.15 -15.15 3.50
C ALA A 212 -0.34 -14.19 4.60
N THR A 213 0.21 -14.27 5.81
CA THR A 213 -0.18 -13.39 6.93
C THR A 213 0.13 -11.93 6.65
N SER A 214 1.21 -11.61 5.94
CA SER A 214 1.51 -10.23 5.54
C SER A 214 0.44 -9.64 4.61
N TRP A 215 -0.10 -10.41 3.67
CA TRP A 215 -1.17 -9.97 2.77
C TRP A 215 -2.48 -9.76 3.52
N LEU A 216 -2.83 -10.68 4.42
CA LEU A 216 -4.02 -10.55 5.27
C LEU A 216 -3.91 -9.32 6.19
N GLY A 217 -2.73 -9.07 6.77
CA GLY A 217 -2.48 -7.88 7.59
C GLY A 217 -2.66 -6.57 6.81
N ARG A 218 -2.29 -6.53 5.52
CA ARG A 218 -2.54 -5.33 4.69
C ARG A 218 -4.03 -5.04 4.53
N VAL A 219 -4.88 -6.07 4.35
CA VAL A 219 -6.35 -5.91 4.26
C VAL A 219 -6.88 -5.11 5.45
N PHE A 220 -6.41 -5.44 6.66
CA PHE A 220 -6.80 -4.73 7.88
C PHE A 220 -6.43 -3.25 7.86
N VAL A 221 -5.18 -2.93 7.50
CA VAL A 221 -4.71 -1.53 7.41
C VAL A 221 -5.57 -0.73 6.42
N ILE A 222 -5.85 -1.30 5.26
CA ILE A 222 -6.59 -0.64 4.17
C ILE A 222 -8.02 -0.35 4.58
N VAL A 223 -8.72 -1.35 5.14
CA VAL A 223 -10.12 -1.20 5.56
C VAL A 223 -10.23 -0.22 6.72
N LEU A 224 -9.31 -0.26 7.69
CA LEU A 224 -9.28 0.69 8.79
C LEU A 224 -9.07 2.12 8.30
N ILE A 225 -8.12 2.35 7.38
CA ILE A 225 -7.86 3.68 6.82
C ILE A 225 -9.05 4.17 6.00
N ALA A 226 -9.66 3.30 5.19
CA ALA A 226 -10.86 3.64 4.42
C ALA A 226 -12.01 4.03 5.34
N TRP A 227 -12.24 3.27 6.42
CA TRP A 227 -13.24 3.58 7.43
C TRP A 227 -12.96 4.91 8.15
N LEU A 228 -11.73 5.12 8.64
CA LEU A 228 -11.33 6.38 9.28
C LEU A 228 -11.46 7.58 8.35
N SER A 229 -11.26 7.39 7.04
CA SER A 229 -11.41 8.47 6.05
C SER A 229 -12.84 9.00 5.94
N LEU A 230 -13.85 8.22 6.37
CA LEU A 230 -15.25 8.63 6.42
C LEU A 230 -15.55 9.56 7.62
N TYR A 231 -14.79 9.44 8.72
CA TYR A 231 -15.03 10.20 9.96
C TYR A 231 -14.06 11.38 10.12
N MET A 232 -12.81 11.22 9.72
CA MET A 232 -11.75 12.21 9.95
C MET A 232 -11.56 13.13 8.74
N LYS A 233 -11.70 14.44 8.95
CA LYS A 233 -11.47 15.47 7.90
C LYS A 233 -10.02 15.51 7.42
N ARG A 234 -9.04 15.30 8.31
CA ARG A 234 -7.58 15.26 8.04
C ARG A 234 -6.93 14.22 8.95
N GLY A 235 -5.82 13.62 8.49
CA GLY A 235 -5.03 12.69 9.31
C GLY A 235 -5.47 11.23 9.33
N ALA A 236 -6.48 10.82 8.53
CA ALA A 236 -6.92 9.41 8.49
C ALA A 236 -5.79 8.41 8.17
N LEU A 237 -4.83 8.81 7.33
CA LEU A 237 -3.69 7.97 6.97
C LEU A 237 -2.72 7.74 8.15
N PRO A 238 -2.08 8.77 8.74
CA PRO A 238 -1.18 8.53 9.88
C PRO A 238 -1.90 7.93 11.08
N ALA A 239 -3.15 8.34 11.35
CA ALA A 239 -3.95 7.77 12.43
C ALA A 239 -4.24 6.29 12.19
N GLY A 240 -4.67 5.90 10.98
CA GLY A 240 -4.94 4.51 10.66
C GLY A 240 -3.70 3.63 10.70
N TRP A 241 -2.56 4.11 10.21
CA TRP A 241 -1.30 3.36 10.28
C TRP A 241 -0.85 3.14 11.74
N PHE A 242 -0.92 4.19 12.56
CA PHE A 242 -0.60 4.10 14.00
C PHE A 242 -1.57 3.17 14.75
N LEU A 243 -2.88 3.31 14.51
CA LEU A 243 -3.90 2.47 15.14
C LEU A 243 -3.76 1.01 14.71
N SER A 244 -3.47 0.74 13.44
CA SER A 244 -3.19 -0.62 12.97
C SER A 244 -1.98 -1.20 13.69
N PHE A 245 -0.89 -0.43 13.82
CA PHE A 245 0.30 -0.88 14.53
C PHE A 245 0.03 -1.18 16.01
N VAL A 246 -0.66 -0.28 16.71
CA VAL A 246 -1.05 -0.49 18.12
C VAL A 246 -1.97 -1.70 18.25
N ALA A 247 -2.99 -1.83 17.40
CA ALA A 247 -3.91 -2.97 17.42
C ALA A 247 -3.17 -4.30 17.17
N SER A 248 -2.32 -4.37 16.15
CA SER A 248 -1.52 -5.57 15.86
C SER A 248 -0.57 -5.92 17.00
N THR A 249 0.04 -4.92 17.65
CA THR A 249 0.94 -5.13 18.80
C THR A 249 0.17 -5.66 20.01
N LEU A 250 -0.99 -5.07 20.34
CA LEU A 250 -1.82 -5.52 21.45
C LEU A 250 -2.33 -6.95 21.23
N VAL A 251 -2.83 -7.27 20.03
CA VAL A 251 -3.26 -8.63 19.70
C VAL A 251 -2.08 -9.62 19.78
N SER A 252 -0.89 -9.21 19.35
CA SER A 252 0.33 -10.04 19.48
C SER A 252 0.69 -10.31 20.94
N ILE A 253 0.64 -9.28 21.80
CA ILE A 253 0.92 -9.42 23.24
C ILE A 253 -0.09 -10.36 23.90
N ILE A 254 -1.39 -10.15 23.64
CA ILE A 254 -2.46 -11.00 24.20
C ILE A 254 -2.31 -12.44 23.71
N ALA A 255 -2.09 -12.64 22.42
CA ALA A 255 -1.88 -13.97 21.85
C ALA A 255 -0.63 -14.64 22.44
N MET A 256 0.45 -13.88 22.66
CA MET A 256 1.66 -14.40 23.29
C MET A 256 1.40 -14.81 24.74
N LEU A 257 0.71 -13.99 25.53
CA LEU A 257 0.34 -14.32 26.91
C LEU A 257 -0.51 -15.60 26.96
N ILE A 258 -1.53 -15.72 26.12
CA ILE A 258 -2.38 -16.92 26.04
C ILE A 258 -1.56 -18.14 25.64
N LEU A 259 -0.74 -18.04 24.59
CA LEU A 259 0.10 -19.15 24.12
C LEU A 259 1.14 -19.57 25.16
N THR A 260 1.73 -18.64 25.90
CA THR A 260 2.68 -18.97 26.97
C THR A 260 1.99 -19.59 28.18
N ALA A 261 0.80 -19.13 28.56
CA ALA A 261 0.01 -19.74 29.64
C ALA A 261 -0.42 -21.18 29.29
N THR A 262 -0.83 -21.43 28.06
CA THR A 262 -1.19 -22.78 27.59
C THR A 262 0.04 -23.67 27.39
N SER A 263 1.18 -23.11 26.97
CA SER A 263 2.45 -23.85 26.83
C SER A 263 3.11 -24.16 28.17
N PHE A 264 2.92 -23.35 29.22
CA PHE A 264 3.32 -23.72 30.58
C PHE A 264 2.44 -24.87 31.13
N ALA A 265 1.17 -24.92 30.73
CA ALA A 265 0.28 -26.04 31.04
C ALA A 265 0.60 -27.32 30.24
N PHE A 266 1.19 -27.19 29.05
CA PHE A 266 1.66 -28.29 28.19
C PHE A 266 3.19 -28.26 28.07
N MET A 267 3.92 -28.96 28.96
CA MET A 267 5.40 -29.07 29.08
C MET A 267 6.20 -29.53 27.82
N ARG A 268 5.73 -29.27 26.58
CA ARG A 268 6.33 -29.69 25.31
C ARG A 268 6.08 -28.71 24.14
N GLY A 269 5.73 -27.45 24.39
CA GLY A 269 5.52 -26.47 23.31
C GLY A 269 6.80 -26.11 22.57
N SER A 270 6.89 -26.42 21.26
CA SER A 270 8.02 -25.99 20.44
C SER A 270 7.99 -24.46 20.25
N PRO A 271 9.13 -23.76 20.34
CA PRO A 271 9.19 -22.29 20.20
C PRO A 271 8.68 -21.77 18.85
N VAL A 272 8.56 -22.65 17.85
CA VAL A 272 8.05 -22.34 16.52
C VAL A 272 6.56 -22.01 16.50
N LEU A 273 5.73 -22.68 17.31
CA LEU A 273 4.30 -22.35 17.39
C LEU A 273 4.09 -20.91 17.87
N ILE A 274 4.97 -20.42 18.74
CA ILE A 274 4.93 -19.04 19.24
C ILE A 274 5.39 -18.09 18.13
N VAL A 275 6.58 -18.30 17.55
CA VAL A 275 7.15 -17.36 16.56
C VAL A 275 6.30 -17.24 15.29
N TYR A 276 5.71 -18.34 14.81
CA TYR A 276 5.00 -18.38 13.53
C TYR A 276 3.47 -18.43 13.66
N GLY A 277 2.94 -18.87 14.81
CA GLY A 277 1.50 -18.83 15.08
C GLY A 277 1.00 -17.43 15.42
N LEU A 278 1.83 -16.59 16.05
CA LEU A 278 1.46 -15.21 16.41
C LEU A 278 1.04 -14.34 15.20
N PRO A 279 1.81 -14.30 14.08
CA PRO A 279 1.39 -13.61 12.86
C PRO A 279 0.07 -14.15 12.28
N ALA A 280 -0.19 -15.45 12.40
CA ALA A 280 -1.42 -16.05 11.91
C ALA A 280 -2.63 -15.63 12.74
N ILE A 281 -2.52 -15.67 14.07
CA ILE A 281 -3.60 -15.24 14.98
C ILE A 281 -3.91 -13.77 14.77
N THR A 282 -2.88 -12.91 14.68
CA THR A 282 -3.06 -11.47 14.44
C THR A 282 -3.72 -11.19 13.09
N ALA A 283 -3.34 -11.91 12.04
CA ALA A 283 -3.99 -11.81 10.73
C ALA A 283 -5.47 -12.23 10.77
N ILE A 284 -5.81 -13.34 11.44
CA ILE A 284 -7.19 -13.83 11.56
C ILE A 284 -8.06 -12.83 12.33
N VAL A 285 -7.59 -12.36 13.48
CA VAL A 285 -8.29 -11.33 14.27
C VAL A 285 -8.42 -10.04 13.46
N GLY A 286 -7.36 -9.63 12.76
CA GLY A 286 -7.37 -8.47 11.87
C GLY A 286 -8.43 -8.59 10.77
N LEU A 287 -8.57 -9.75 10.12
CA LEU A 287 -9.62 -9.99 9.13
C LEU A 287 -11.03 -9.89 9.71
N PHE A 288 -11.25 -10.45 10.90
CA PHE A 288 -12.54 -10.36 11.57
C PHE A 288 -12.92 -8.91 11.90
N VAL A 289 -11.97 -8.13 12.44
CA VAL A 289 -12.17 -6.70 12.70
C VAL A 289 -12.38 -5.93 11.38
N SER A 290 -11.64 -6.27 10.33
CA SER A 290 -11.81 -5.67 8.99
C SER A 290 -13.22 -5.89 8.46
N TRP A 291 -13.77 -7.09 8.62
CA TRP A 291 -15.14 -7.39 8.22
C TRP A 291 -16.16 -6.51 8.95
N ILE A 292 -16.02 -6.35 10.26
CA ILE A 292 -16.89 -5.48 11.06
C ILE A 292 -16.80 -4.02 10.58
N LEU A 293 -15.58 -3.51 10.40
CA LEU A 293 -15.34 -2.14 9.93
C LEU A 293 -15.88 -1.92 8.51
N TYR A 294 -15.79 -2.91 7.64
CA TYR A 294 -16.37 -2.86 6.30
C TYR A 294 -17.90 -2.72 6.37
N VAL A 295 -18.58 -3.54 7.17
CA VAL A 295 -20.04 -3.47 7.34
C VAL A 295 -20.46 -2.10 7.90
N GLN A 296 -19.77 -1.61 8.93
CA GLN A 296 -20.05 -0.29 9.51
C GLN A 296 -19.78 0.85 8.51
N GLY A 297 -18.72 0.74 7.71
CA GLY A 297 -18.39 1.71 6.67
C GLY A 297 -19.47 1.79 5.59
N VAL A 298 -19.99 0.64 5.15
CA VAL A 298 -21.09 0.57 4.18
C VAL A 298 -22.38 1.18 4.76
N GLN A 299 -22.74 0.84 6.00
CA GLN A 299 -23.91 1.42 6.67
C GLN A 299 -23.79 2.95 6.79
N ARG A 300 -22.58 3.44 7.10
CA ARG A 300 -22.32 4.87 7.15
C ARG A 300 -22.54 5.53 5.79
N LEU A 301 -22.05 4.91 4.71
CA LEU A 301 -22.27 5.41 3.35
C LEU A 301 -23.76 5.40 2.97
N GLN A 302 -24.53 4.39 3.38
CA GLN A 302 -26.00 4.35 3.18
C GLN A 302 -26.70 5.50 3.90
N SER A 303 -26.34 5.75 5.17
CA SER A 303 -26.90 6.89 5.93
C SER A 303 -26.59 8.25 5.29
N LEU A 304 -25.45 8.38 4.60
CA LEU A 304 -25.07 9.59 3.89
C LEU A 304 -25.74 9.71 2.51
N ALA A 305 -26.16 8.58 1.93
CA ALA A 305 -26.94 8.53 0.71
C ALA A 305 -28.44 8.83 0.93
N GLY A 306 -28.91 8.77 2.18
CA GLY A 306 -30.34 8.87 2.49
C GLY A 306 -31.13 7.60 2.18
N GLU A 307 -30.43 6.46 2.02
CA GLU A 307 -31.05 5.14 1.97
C GLU A 307 -31.25 4.67 3.44
N GLU A 308 -32.45 4.85 3.98
CA GLU A 308 -32.90 4.20 5.23
C GLU A 308 -33.45 2.79 4.95
#